data_AF-A0A3S1IFR7-F1
#
_entry.id   AF-A0A3S1IFR7-F1
#
_cell.length_a   1.000
_cell.length_b   1.000
_cell.length_c   1.000
_cell.angle_alpha   90.00
_cell.angle_beta   90.00
_cell.angle_gamma   90.00
#
_symmetry.space_group_name_H-M   'P 1'
#
loop_
_entity.id
_entity.type
_entity.pdbx_description
1 polymer ?
#
loop_
_entity_poly.entity_id
_entity_poly.type
_entity_poly.pdbx_seq_one_letter_code
_entity_poly.pdbx_strand_id
1 'polypeptide(L)'
;MADISFTDKSKIVEIINTSSRLKYLIVFTYQIPLEDIVSVRVDGYNFKIDVNTETEMFRFKAKGVDSVIMKNIELGILQLTFDPALAQGIYNIVDEYL
;
A
#
# COMPACT_ATOMS: atom_id res chain seq x y z
N MET A 1 -6.53 17.66 3.85
CA MET A 1 -5.89 16.59 4.64
C MET A 1 -4.40 16.78 4.47
N ALA A 2 -3.64 16.73 5.56
CA ALA A 2 -2.18 16.81 5.44
C ALA A 2 -1.67 15.52 4.79
N ASP A 3 -0.59 15.61 4.03
CA ASP A 3 0.06 14.44 3.46
C ASP A 3 0.78 13.69 4.57
N ILE A 4 0.47 12.41 4.75
CA ILE A 4 1.08 11.58 5.78
C ILE A 4 1.84 10.45 5.11
N SER A 5 3.10 10.26 5.50
CA SER A 5 4.00 9.27 4.91
C SER A 5 4.77 8.55 6.00
N PHE A 6 4.78 7.22 5.96
CA PHE A 6 5.61 6.38 6.82
C PHE A 6 6.54 5.53 5.98
N THR A 7 7.80 5.50 6.38
CA THR A 7 8.86 4.63 5.83
C THR A 7 9.44 3.69 6.89
N ASP A 8 9.05 3.86 8.16
CA ASP A 8 9.45 2.97 9.24
C ASP A 8 8.70 1.64 9.13
N LYS A 9 9.45 0.53 9.06
CA LYS A 9 8.88 -0.81 8.87
C LYS A 9 7.96 -1.24 10.01
N SER A 10 8.28 -0.89 11.25
CA SER A 10 7.46 -1.27 12.40
C SER A 10 6.11 -0.56 12.36
N LYS A 11 6.11 0.74 12.05
CA LYS A 11 4.89 1.53 11.86
C LYS A 11 4.07 1.07 10.67
N ILE A 12 4.71 0.73 9.55
CA ILE A 12 4.03 0.20 8.35
C ILE A 12 3.28 -1.09 8.70
N VAL A 13 3.96 -2.03 9.37
CA VAL A 13 3.36 -3.30 9.80
C VAL A 13 2.21 -3.07 10.78
N GLU A 14 2.36 -2.12 11.70
CA GLU A 14 1.30 -1.74 12.63
C GLU A 14 0.07 -1.20 11.89
N ILE A 15 0.22 -0.17 11.06
CA ILE A 15 -0.87 0.44 10.27
C ILE A 15 -1.62 -0.61 9.44
N ILE A 16 -0.88 -1.51 8.78
CA ILE A 16 -1.48 -2.57 7.97
C ILE A 16 -2.26 -3.56 8.84
N ASN A 17 -1.75 -3.91 10.02
CA ASN A 17 -2.42 -4.83 10.93
C ASN A 17 -3.62 -4.22 11.66
N THR A 18 -3.64 -2.90 11.87
CA THR A 18 -4.76 -2.19 12.51
C THR A 18 -6.03 -2.21 11.65
N SER A 19 -5.89 -2.26 10.32
CA SER A 19 -7.04 -2.36 9.41
C SER A 19 -7.17 -3.74 8.79
N SER A 20 -8.15 -4.52 9.25
CA SER A 20 -8.50 -5.83 8.66
C SER A 20 -8.75 -5.77 7.16
N ARG A 21 -9.36 -4.69 6.67
CA ARG A 21 -9.61 -4.48 5.23
C ARG A 21 -8.30 -4.22 4.47
N LEU A 22 -7.41 -3.39 5.02
CA LEU A 22 -6.12 -3.10 4.41
C LEU A 22 -5.23 -4.35 4.36
N LYS A 23 -5.13 -5.06 5.49
CA LYS A 23 -4.44 -6.35 5.58
C LYS A 23 -4.99 -7.34 4.57
N TYR A 24 -6.31 -7.40 4.42
CA TYR A 24 -6.94 -8.30 3.46
C TYR A 24 -6.59 -7.97 2.01
N LEU A 25 -6.62 -6.69 1.65
CA LEU A 25 -6.23 -6.25 0.32
C LEU A 25 -4.76 -6.61 0.05
N ILE A 26 -3.85 -6.17 0.91
CA ILE A 26 -2.41 -6.33 0.70
C ILE A 26 -1.99 -7.80 0.68
N VAL A 27 -2.35 -8.56 1.72
CA VAL A 27 -1.83 -9.92 1.92
C VAL A 27 -2.65 -10.95 1.15
N PHE A 28 -3.97 -10.83 1.09
CA PHE A 28 -4.82 -11.86 0.46
C PHE A 28 -5.21 -11.53 -0.98
N THR A 29 -5.53 -10.27 -1.28
CA THR A 29 -5.97 -9.89 -2.64
C THR A 29 -4.78 -9.74 -3.58
N TYR A 30 -3.77 -8.99 -3.14
CA TYR A 30 -2.58 -8.70 -3.93
C TYR A 30 -1.42 -9.66 -3.62
N GLN A 31 -1.41 -10.37 -2.50
CA GLN A 31 -0.31 -11.28 -2.14
C GLN A 31 1.05 -10.56 -2.04
N ILE A 32 1.03 -9.33 -1.51
CA ILE A 32 2.24 -8.54 -1.25
C ILE A 32 2.80 -8.95 0.13
N PRO A 33 4.04 -9.46 0.21
CA PRO A 33 4.74 -9.63 1.47
C PRO A 33 4.90 -8.28 2.17
N LEU A 34 4.62 -8.20 3.47
CA LEU A 34 4.73 -6.94 4.22
C LEU A 34 6.18 -6.41 4.25
N GLU A 35 7.15 -7.33 4.19
CA GLU A 35 8.57 -7.01 4.13
C GLU A 35 8.97 -6.24 2.85
N ASP A 36 8.19 -6.39 1.77
CA ASP A 36 8.43 -5.69 0.51
C ASP A 36 7.88 -4.26 0.52
N ILE A 37 7.02 -3.90 1.47
CA ILE A 37 6.39 -2.56 1.51
C ILE A 37 7.37 -1.53 2.07
N VAL A 38 7.83 -0.60 1.24
CA VAL A 38 8.82 0.43 1.57
C VAL A 38 8.18 1.65 2.21
N SER A 39 7.01 2.04 1.70
CA SER A 39 6.33 3.23 2.18
C SER A 39 4.81 3.05 2.15
N VAL A 40 4.16 3.75 3.06
CA VAL A 40 2.71 3.91 3.13
C VAL A 40 2.40 5.40 3.17
N ARG A 41 1.58 5.88 2.23
CA ARG A 41 1.30 7.30 2.02
C ARG A 41 -0.19 7.57 1.87
N VAL A 42 -0.66 8.61 2.53
CA VAL A 42 -2.00 9.19 2.31
C VAL A 42 -1.80 10.58 1.74
N ASP A 43 -2.26 10.78 0.51
CA ASP A 43 -2.14 12.01 -0.28
C ASP A 43 -3.55 12.48 -0.68
N GLY A 44 -4.09 13.40 0.11
CA GLY A 44 -5.49 13.83 0.03
C GLY A 44 -6.47 12.66 0.16
N TYR A 45 -7.10 12.30 -0.97
CA TYR A 45 -8.06 11.19 -1.08
C TYR A 45 -7.43 9.89 -1.57
N ASN A 46 -6.12 9.82 -1.73
CA ASN A 46 -5.44 8.66 -2.27
C ASN A 46 -4.63 7.95 -1.20
N PHE A 47 -4.81 6.64 -1.09
CA PHE A 47 -3.92 5.79 -0.35
C PHE A 47 -2.93 5.13 -1.30
N LYS A 48 -1.64 5.25 -1.00
CA LYS A 48 -0.53 4.77 -1.84
C LYS A 48 0.38 3.87 -1.00
N ILE A 49 0.74 2.72 -1.54
CA ILE A 49 1.84 1.90 -0.99
C ILE A 49 2.91 1.71 -2.04
N ASP A 50 4.16 1.85 -1.61
CA ASP A 50 5.32 1.59 -2.42
C ASP A 50 5.87 0.22 -2.04
N VAL A 51 6.05 -0.65 -3.03
CA VAL A 51 6.59 -2.01 -2.85
C VAL A 51 7.95 -2.11 -3.53
N ASN A 52 8.97 -2.52 -2.79
CA ASN A 52 10.27 -2.91 -3.32
C ASN A 52 10.08 -4.27 -4.00
N THR A 53 10.40 -4.33 -5.28
CA THR A 53 10.12 -5.53 -6.07
C THR A 53 11.37 -6.35 -6.37
N GLU A 54 12.58 -5.87 -6.04
CA GLU A 54 13.93 -6.45 -6.28
C GLU A 54 14.22 -7.08 -7.68
N THR A 55 13.21 -7.20 -8.53
CA THR A 55 13.19 -7.93 -9.79
C THR A 55 12.54 -7.05 -10.86
N GLU A 56 12.92 -7.24 -12.11
CA GLU A 56 12.61 -6.32 -13.22
C GLU A 56 11.12 -6.27 -13.58
N MET A 57 10.33 -7.29 -13.25
CA MET A 57 8.89 -7.34 -13.54
C MET A 57 8.12 -8.06 -12.43
N PHE A 58 7.24 -7.33 -11.74
CA PHE A 58 6.18 -7.90 -10.91
C PHE A 58 4.83 -7.69 -11.59
N ARG A 59 4.07 -8.77 -11.74
CA ARG A 59 2.71 -8.79 -12.26
C ARG A 59 1.77 -9.09 -11.08
N PHE A 60 1.13 -8.06 -10.54
CA PHE A 60 0.07 -8.26 -9.56
C PHE A 60 -1.25 -8.54 -10.28
N LYS A 61 -1.77 -9.76 -10.11
CA LYS A 61 -3.13 -10.12 -10.51
C LYS A 61 -3.99 -10.19 -9.25
N ALA A 62 -4.80 -9.16 -9.00
CA ALA A 62 -5.80 -9.23 -7.94
C ALA A 62 -6.69 -10.46 -8.20
N LYS A 63 -6.96 -11.27 -7.18
CA LYS A 63 -7.76 -12.49 -7.33
C LYS A 63 -9.13 -12.14 -7.92
N GLY A 64 -9.41 -12.63 -9.13
CA GLY A 64 -10.69 -12.40 -9.83
C GLY A 64 -10.74 -11.15 -10.72
N VAL A 65 -9.65 -10.42 -10.90
CA VAL A 65 -9.58 -9.27 -11.83
C VAL A 65 -8.52 -9.55 -12.91
N ASP A 66 -8.85 -9.25 -14.17
CA ASP A 66 -7.92 -9.43 -15.29
C ASP A 66 -6.94 -8.26 -15.47
N SER A 67 -7.11 -7.18 -14.71
CA SER A 67 -6.18 -6.05 -14.69
C SER A 67 -4.88 -6.43 -13.97
N VAL A 68 -3.77 -6.27 -14.68
CA VAL A 68 -2.42 -6.44 -14.16
C VAL A 68 -1.88 -5.09 -13.74
N ILE A 69 -1.42 -4.97 -12.49
CA ILE A 69 -0.67 -3.80 -12.04
C ILE A 69 0.80 -4.05 -12.35
N MET A 70 1.41 -3.17 -13.14
CA MET A 70 2.79 -3.27 -13.63
C MET A 70 3.72 -2.29 -12.90
N LYS A 71 4.94 -2.76 -12.62
CA LYS A 71 6.05 -1.99 -12.03
C LYS A 71 6.39 -0.77 -12.88
N ASN A 72 6.72 0.35 -12.23
CA ASN A 72 7.43 1.44 -12.90
C ASN A 72 8.93 1.09 -12.99
N ILE A 73 9.42 0.91 -14.21
CA ILE A 73 10.78 0.43 -14.50
C ILE A 73 11.85 1.44 -14.02
N GLU A 74 11.56 2.74 -14.04
CA GLU A 74 12.53 3.79 -13.70
C GLU A 74 12.79 3.92 -12.20
N LEU A 75 11.80 3.63 -11.37
CA LEU A 75 11.87 3.82 -9.91
C LEU A 75 12.18 2.53 -9.15
N GLY A 76 12.11 1.36 -9.79
CA GLY A 76 12.23 0.08 -9.11
C GLY A 76 11.06 -0.26 -8.18
N ILE A 77 10.11 0.66 -8.02
CA ILE A 77 9.03 0.64 -7.04
C ILE A 77 7.69 0.46 -7.78
N LEU A 78 6.85 -0.43 -7.24
CA LEU A 78 5.45 -0.49 -7.61
C LEU A 78 4.63 0.39 -6.66
N GLN A 79 3.97 1.42 -7.19
CA GLN A 79 3.03 2.24 -6.43
C GLN A 79 1.60 1.74 -6.67
N LEU A 80 0.94 1.29 -5.61
CA LEU A 80 -0.47 0.90 -5.66
C LEU A 80 -1.33 2.00 -5.07
N THR A 81 -2.27 2.52 -5.87
CA THR A 81 -3.22 3.55 -5.43
C THR A 81 -4.59 2.91 -5.23
N PHE A 82 -5.19 3.15 -4.06
CA PHE A 82 -6.47 2.56 -3.68
C PHE A 82 -7.60 3.60 -3.63
N ASP A 83 -8.83 3.11 -3.55
CA ASP A 83 -10.04 3.94 -3.59
C ASP A 83 -10.13 4.95 -2.42
N PRO A 84 -10.82 6.09 -2.62
CA PRO A 84 -10.91 7.15 -1.61
C PRO A 84 -11.53 6.75 -0.27
N ALA A 85 -12.46 5.79 -0.24
CA ALA A 85 -13.07 5.36 1.01
C ALA A 85 -12.07 4.58 1.87
N LEU A 86 -11.19 3.80 1.23
CA LEU A 86 -10.07 3.17 1.93
C LEU A 86 -9.07 4.22 2.44
N ALA A 87 -8.77 5.24 1.63
CA ALA A 87 -7.86 6.32 2.02
C ALA A 87 -8.33 7.05 3.28
N GLN A 88 -9.63 7.35 3.39
CA GLN A 88 -10.19 7.99 4.58
C GLN A 88 -10.11 7.08 5.82
N GLY A 89 -10.40 5.79 5.68
CA GLY A 89 -10.30 4.84 6.78
C GLY A 89 -8.88 4.70 7.31
N ILE A 90 -7.88 4.74 6.42
CA ILE A 90 -6.47 4.69 6.80
C ILE A 90 -6.01 6.02 7.37
N TYR A 91 -6.44 7.15 6.81
CA TYR A 91 -6.15 8.46 7.37
C TYR A 91 -6.56 8.53 8.83
N ASN A 92 -7.76 8.07 9.18
CA ASN A 92 -8.23 8.08 10.57
C ASN A 92 -7.33 7.24 11.49
N ILE A 93 -6.89 6.06 11.05
CA ILE A 93 -5.96 5.22 11.81
C ILE A 93 -4.61 5.92 11.97
N VAL A 94 -4.13 6.55 10.92
CA VAL A 94 -2.82 7.20 10.85
C VAL A 94 -2.78 8.49 11.66
N ASP A 95 -3.85 9.28 11.65
CA ASP A 95 -4.00 10.54 12.40
C ASP A 95 -3.90 10.31 13.91
N GLU A 96 -4.31 9.13 14.40
CA GLU A 96 -4.13 8.72 15.81
C GLU A 96 -2.65 8.57 16.24
N TYR A 97 -1.70 8.51 15.29
CA TYR A 97 -0.26 8.34 15.56
C TYR A 97 0.58 9.63 15.41
N LEU A 98 -0.04 10.77 15.09
CA LEU A 98 0.59 12.09 14.98
C LEU A 98 0.44 12.91 16.27
#